data_AF-A0A5D4S2T0-F1
#
_entry.id   AF-A0A5D4S2T0-F1
#
_cell.length_a   1.000
_cell.length_b   1.000
_cell.length_c   1.000
_cell.angle_alpha   90.00
_cell.angle_beta   90.00
_cell.angle_gamma   90.00
#
_symmetry.space_group_name_H-M   'P 1'
#
loop_
_entity.id
_entity.type
_entity.pdbx_description
1 polymer ?
#
loop_
_entity_poly.entity_id
_entity_poly.type
_entity_poly.pdbx_seq_one_letter_code
_entity_poly.pdbx_strand_id
1 'polypeptide(L)'
;MKKTTLNIIKHTYVAALFASFLVYYYRVQEDGQIDIGKYKHDLLLFGFLFLIGAILAAIDIASLRDKGSNISKKAVYAGVSLAIYFIAWRLAVYFM
;
A
#
# COMPACT_ATOMS: atom_id res chain seq x y z
N MET A 1 -15.39 11.22 -2.87
CA MET A 1 -15.24 9.97 -3.65
C MET A 1 -16.36 9.02 -3.25
N LYS A 2 -16.97 8.27 -4.18
CA LYS A 2 -17.99 7.27 -3.80
C LYS A 2 -17.32 6.06 -3.15
N LYS A 3 -17.98 5.43 -2.16
CA LYS A 3 -17.48 4.20 -1.51
C LYS A 3 -17.27 3.07 -2.54
N THR A 4 -18.13 2.98 -3.55
CA THR A 4 -17.97 2.02 -4.67
C THR A 4 -16.65 2.22 -5.42
N THR A 5 -16.25 3.47 -5.68
CA THR A 5 -14.97 3.77 -6.34
C THR A 5 -13.78 3.32 -5.50
N LEU A 6 -13.80 3.58 -4.18
CA LEU A 6 -12.76 3.06 -3.28
C LEU A 6 -12.69 1.54 -3.33
N ASN A 7 -13.85 0.86 -3.35
CA ASN A 7 -13.89 -0.59 -3.35
C ASN A 7 -13.30 -1.19 -4.64
N ILE A 8 -13.54 -0.55 -5.79
CA ILE A 8 -12.92 -0.91 -7.08
C ILE A 8 -11.40 -0.72 -7.01
N ILE A 9 -10.95 0.42 -6.48
CA ILE A 9 -9.51 0.71 -6.32
C ILE A 9 -8.85 -0.35 -5.42
N LYS A 10 -9.47 -0.67 -4.28
CA LYS A 10 -8.99 -1.70 -3.36
C LYS A 10 -8.86 -3.07 -4.03
N HIS A 11 -9.88 -3.52 -4.74
CA HIS A 11 -9.85 -4.82 -5.42
C HIS A 11 -8.78 -4.84 -6.52
N THR A 12 -8.68 -3.77 -7.30
CA THR A 12 -7.65 -3.63 -8.35
C THR A 12 -6.24 -3.63 -7.73
N TYR A 13 -6.05 -2.93 -6.61
CA TYR A 13 -4.79 -2.91 -5.86
C TYR A 13 -4.43 -4.30 -5.36
N VAL A 14 -5.36 -5.03 -4.74
CA VAL A 14 -5.12 -6.40 -4.25
C VAL A 14 -4.77 -7.34 -5.41
N ALA A 15 -5.46 -7.23 -6.55
CA ALA A 15 -5.15 -8.03 -7.74
C ALA A 15 -3.73 -7.72 -8.28
N ALA A 16 -3.36 -6.44 -8.36
CA ALA A 16 -2.03 -6.03 -8.78
C ALA A 16 -0.93 -6.48 -7.81
N LEU A 17 -1.19 -6.39 -6.50
CA LEU A 17 -0.28 -6.87 -5.46
C LEU A 17 -0.08 -8.39 -5.58
N PHE A 18 -1.17 -9.14 -5.80
CA PHE A 18 -1.07 -10.58 -5.96
C PHE A 18 -0.27 -10.95 -7.23
N ALA A 19 -0.51 -10.26 -8.34
CA ALA A 19 0.24 -10.45 -9.57
C ALA A 19 1.74 -10.14 -9.39
N SER A 20 2.10 -9.07 -8.66
CA SER A 20 3.51 -8.76 -8.41
C SER A 20 4.21 -9.80 -7.53
N PHE A 21 3.51 -10.36 -6.54
CA PHE A 21 4.01 -11.49 -5.76
C PHE A 21 4.23 -12.73 -6.61
N LEU A 22 3.34 -13.06 -7.54
CA LEU A 22 3.53 -14.19 -8.46
C LEU A 22 4.76 -14.01 -9.36
N VAL A 23 4.95 -12.80 -9.90
CA VAL A 23 6.13 -12.48 -10.73
C VAL A 23 7.41 -12.62 -9.92
N TYR A 24 7.44 -12.08 -8.70
CA TYR A 24 8.59 -12.22 -7.80
C TYR A 24 8.87 -13.69 -7.47
N TYR A 25 7.83 -14.45 -7.09
CA TYR A 25 7.95 -15.87 -6.77
C TYR A 25 8.56 -16.67 -7.93
N TYR A 26 8.10 -16.43 -9.16
CA TYR A 26 8.62 -17.11 -10.34
C TYR A 26 10.12 -16.86 -10.54
N ARG A 27 10.56 -15.60 -10.41
CA ARG A 27 11.99 -15.23 -10.53
C ARG A 27 12.85 -15.88 -9.46
N VAL A 28 12.41 -15.81 -8.20
CA VAL A 28 13.13 -16.41 -7.06
C VAL A 28 13.24 -17.93 -7.22
N GLN A 29 12.20 -18.58 -7.74
CA GLN A 29 12.21 -20.01 -8.00
C GLN A 29 13.24 -20.38 -9.08
N GLU A 30 13.34 -19.62 -10.18
CA GLU A 30 14.33 -19.87 -11.23
C GLU A 30 15.78 -19.78 -10.73
N ASP A 31 16.06 -18.82 -9.84
CA ASP A 31 17.38 -18.67 -9.25
C ASP A 31 17.68 -19.68 -8.14
N GLY A 32 16.66 -20.31 -7.55
CA GLY A 32 16.79 -21.31 -6.50
C GLY A 32 17.33 -20.78 -5.16
N GLN A 33 17.56 -19.47 -5.03
CA GLN A 33 18.05 -18.82 -3.81
C GLN A 33 17.36 -17.48 -3.56
N ILE A 34 17.05 -17.21 -2.30
CA ILE A 34 16.51 -15.91 -1.87
C ILE A 34 17.69 -14.95 -1.67
N ASP A 35 18.05 -14.21 -2.72
CA ASP A 35 19.09 -13.18 -2.66
C ASP A 35 18.47 -11.77 -2.51
N ILE A 36 18.55 -11.24 -1.30
CA ILE A 36 18.02 -9.91 -0.94
C ILE A 36 18.71 -8.79 -1.73
N GLY A 37 19.99 -8.96 -2.09
CA GLY A 37 20.73 -8.00 -2.90
C GLY A 37 20.24 -7.96 -4.34
N LYS A 38 20.04 -9.14 -4.95
CA LYS A 38 19.52 -9.28 -6.32
C LYS A 38 18.10 -8.76 -6.46
N TYR A 39 17.25 -9.01 -5.46
CA TYR A 39 15.82 -8.65 -5.48
C TYR A 39 15.48 -7.37 -4.71
N LYS A 40 16.47 -6.52 -4.43
CA LYS A 40 16.29 -5.28 -3.67
C LYS A 40 15.20 -4.38 -4.25
N HIS A 41 15.08 -4.29 -5.58
CA HIS A 41 14.05 -3.48 -6.22
C HIS A 41 12.65 -4.04 -6.04
N ASP A 42 12.48 -5.36 -6.08
CA ASP A 42 11.19 -6.02 -5.84
C ASP A 42 10.78 -5.84 -4.37
N LEU A 43 11.72 -5.93 -3.42
CA LEU A 43 11.49 -5.64 -2.01
C LEU A 43 11.09 -4.17 -1.76
N LEU A 44 11.74 -3.22 -2.42
CA LEU A 44 11.35 -1.80 -2.36
C LEU A 44 9.96 -1.57 -2.95
N LEU A 45 9.62 -2.23 -4.06
CA LEU A 45 8.29 -2.20 -4.66
C LEU A 45 7.25 -2.73 -3.66
N PHE A 46 7.51 -3.84 -2.98
CA PHE A 46 6.61 -4.36 -1.95
C PHE A 46 6.45 -3.42 -0.77
N GLY A 47 7.52 -2.77 -0.32
CA GLY A 47 7.44 -1.74 0.71
C GLY A 47 6.57 -0.55 0.29
N PHE A 48 6.70 -0.12 -0.97
CA PHE A 48 5.87 0.96 -1.52
C PHE A 48 4.40 0.54 -1.67
N LEU A 49 4.14 -0.67 -2.20
CA LEU A 49 2.78 -1.20 -2.29
C LEU A 49 2.16 -1.32 -0.89
N PHE A 50 2.90 -1.81 0.10
CA PHE A 50 2.45 -1.88 1.50
C PHE A 50 1.99 -0.51 2.02
N LEU A 51 2.74 0.57 1.75
CA LEU A 51 2.32 1.93 2.10
C LEU A 51 0.99 2.32 1.44
N ILE A 52 0.82 2.03 0.15
CA ILE A 52 -0.44 2.27 -0.55
C ILE A 52 -1.59 1.47 0.09
N GLY A 53 -1.36 0.19 0.40
CA GLY A 53 -2.32 -0.66 1.10
C GLY A 53 -2.73 -0.09 2.46
N ALA A 54 -1.77 0.40 3.24
CA ALA A 54 -2.02 1.04 4.53
C ALA A 54 -2.86 2.32 4.40
N ILE A 55 -2.59 3.15 3.38
CA ILE A 55 -3.41 4.34 3.08
C ILE A 55 -4.83 3.92 2.76
N LEU A 56 -5.02 2.96 1.84
CA LEU A 56 -6.34 2.49 1.44
C LEU A 56 -7.12 1.92 2.63
N ALA A 57 -6.46 1.15 3.50
CA ALA A 57 -7.06 0.62 4.73
C ALA A 57 -7.47 1.73 5.69
N ALA A 58 -6.61 2.74 5.90
CA ALA A 58 -6.92 3.87 6.77
C ALA A 58 -8.10 4.71 6.26
N ILE A 59 -8.18 4.95 4.94
CA ILE A 59 -9.32 5.64 4.32
C ILE A 59 -10.60 4.80 4.50
N ASP A 60 -10.53 3.49 4.29
CA ASP A 60 -11.67 2.58 4.43
C ASP A 60 -12.21 2.60 5.86
N ILE A 61 -11.34 2.45 6.85
CA ILE A 61 -11.69 2.52 8.29
C ILE A 61 -12.29 3.89 8.62
N ALA A 62 -11.67 4.98 8.18
CA ALA A 62 -12.20 6.32 8.42
C ALA A 62 -13.58 6.54 7.76
N SER A 63 -13.81 5.94 6.59
CA SER A 63 -15.08 6.05 5.87
C SER A 63 -16.25 5.31 6.52
N LEU A 64 -15.98 4.36 7.44
CA LEU A 64 -17.02 3.69 8.24
C LEU A 64 -17.77 4.65 9.15
N ARG A 65 -17.11 5.75 9.57
CA ARG A 65 -17.72 6.81 10.40
C ARG A 65 -18.60 7.76 9.59
N ASP A 66 -18.47 7.77 8.26
CA ASP A 66 -19.25 8.63 7.39
C ASP A 66 -20.61 8.00 7.09
N LYS A 67 -21.69 8.68 7.50
CA LYS A 67 -23.07 8.33 7.13
C LYS A 67 -23.29 8.70 5.66
N GLY A 68 -23.54 7.70 4.81
CA GLY A 68 -23.83 7.87 3.38
C GLY A 68 -22.93 7.05 2.45
N SER A 69 -23.19 7.18 1.15
CA SER A 69 -22.49 6.46 0.07
C SER A 69 -21.18 7.13 -0.37
N ASN A 70 -20.89 8.31 0.15
CA ASN A 70 -19.70 9.10 -0.17
C ASN A 70 -18.70 9.08 0.98
N ILE A 71 -17.42 9.09 0.61
CA ILE A 71 -16.28 9.24 1.51
C ILE A 71 -16.00 10.72 1.69
N SER A 72 -15.95 11.16 2.94
CA SER A 72 -15.60 12.52 3.30
C SER A 72 -14.16 12.84 2.91
N LYS A 73 -13.88 14.10 2.58
CA LYS A 73 -12.51 14.55 2.33
C LYS A 73 -11.60 14.30 3.54
N LYS A 74 -12.16 14.40 4.75
CA LYS A 74 -11.45 14.15 6.03
C LYS A 74 -10.91 12.72 6.12
N ALA A 75 -11.68 11.72 5.70
CA ALA A 75 -11.22 10.32 5.66
C ALA A 75 -10.04 10.12 4.71
N VAL A 76 -10.05 10.80 3.55
CA VAL A 76 -8.92 10.77 2.61
C VAL A 76 -7.67 11.41 3.21
N TYR A 77 -7.81 12.60 3.81
CA TYR A 77 -6.70 13.27 4.47
C TYR A 77 -6.11 12.46 5.62
N ALA A 78 -6.95 11.75 6.39
CA ALA A 78 -6.50 10.87 7.47
C ALA A 78 -5.63 9.71 6.94
N GLY A 79 -6.00 9.11 5.81
CA GLY A 79 -5.18 8.09 5.17
C GLY A 79 -3.85 8.64 4.65
N VAL A 80 -3.87 9.80 4.00
CA VAL A 80 -2.66 10.44 3.48
C VAL A 80 -1.72 10.89 4.61
N SER A 81 -2.27 11.40 5.72
CA SER A 81 -1.45 11.79 6.87
C SER A 81 -0.71 10.61 7.48
N LEU A 82 -1.28 9.40 7.43
CA LEU A 82 -0.59 8.19 7.88
C LEU A 82 0.62 7.88 7.00
N ALA A 83 0.51 8.04 5.67
CA ALA A 83 1.64 7.87 4.76
C ALA A 83 2.75 8.88 5.03
N ILE A 84 2.38 10.16 5.21
CA ILE A 84 3.32 11.23 5.52
C ILE A 84 4.03 10.93 6.85
N TYR A 85 3.30 10.45 7.87
CA TYR A 85 3.89 10.05 9.14
C TYR A 85 4.93 8.94 8.97
N PHE A 86 4.61 7.88 8.22
CA PHE A 86 5.56 6.78 7.97
C PHE A 86 6.81 7.24 7.22
N ILE A 87 6.64 8.11 6.21
CA ILE A 87 7.77 8.67 5.45
C ILE A 87 8.63 9.56 6.35
N ALA A 88 8.00 10.46 7.12
CA ALA A 88 8.70 11.36 8.03
C ALA A 88 9.46 10.59 9.12
N TRP A 89 8.83 9.57 9.71
CA TRP A 89 9.48 8.69 10.67
C TRP A 89 10.68 7.95 10.05
N ARG A 90 10.52 7.41 8.83
CA ARG A 90 11.62 6.72 8.15
C ARG A 90 12.79 7.65 7.83
N LEU A 91 12.51 8.88 7.40
CA LEU A 91 13.54 9.90 7.17
C LEU A 91 14.24 10.28 8.48
N ALA A 92 13.48 10.48 9.56
CA ALA A 92 14.05 10.76 10.87
C ALA A 92 15.01 9.66 11.35
N VAL A 93 14.64 8.38 11.18
CA VAL A 93 15.53 7.24 11.49
C VAL A 93 16.74 7.16 10.56
N TYR A 94 16.64 7.64 9.32
CA TYR A 94 17.75 7.60 8.37
C TYR A 94 18.80 8.69 8.63
N PHE A 95 18.38 9.84 9.16
CA PHE A 95 19.25 10.99 9.43
C PHE A 95 19.80 11.04 10.86
N MET A 96 19.46 10.07 11.70
CA MET A 96 19.85 9.98 13.11
C MET A 96 20.79 8.79 13.33
#